data_AF-A0A524F2W4-F1
#
_entry.id   AF-A0A524F2W4-F1
#
_cell.length_a   1.000
_cell.length_b   1.000
_cell.length_c   1.000
_cell.angle_alpha   90.00
_cell.angle_beta   90.00
_cell.angle_gamma   90.00
#
_symmetry.space_group_name_H-M   'P 1'
#
loop_
_entity.id
_entity.type
_entity.pdbx_description
1 polymer ?
#
loop_
_entity_poly.entity_id
_entity_poly.type
_entity_poly.pdbx_seq_one_letter_code
_entity_poly.pdbx_strand_id
1 'polypeptide(L)'
;MEKVNALKTKLQEIEIMREESSKRLRILETKKQRQIREIENRFFKLEEEVVNPITNFEIQVYNGLIDSFEDLVLQEIDKKRSDCEYCLSDEVNTYRNQLVQVEIFPKELIARLDQVLAGKKTMEDIAYKLGDIKEKYIKPLP
;
A
#
# COMPACT_ATOMS: atom_id res chain seq x y z
N MET A 1 3.29 40.12 67.63
CA MET A 1 2.76 38.76 67.38
C MET A 1 1.82 38.70 66.18
N GLU A 2 0.97 39.70 65.96
CA GLU A 2 -0.03 39.70 64.86
C GLU A 2 0.55 39.47 63.45
N LYS A 3 1.69 40.09 63.11
CA LYS A 3 2.34 39.93 61.79
C LYS A 3 2.77 38.49 61.50
N VAL A 4 3.22 37.75 62.51
CA VAL A 4 3.65 36.36 62.35
C VAL A 4 2.45 35.43 62.15
N ASN A 5 1.33 35.69 62.84
CA ASN A 5 0.10 34.93 62.64
C ASN A 5 -0.49 35.16 61.25
N ALA A 6 -0.49 36.40 60.74
CA ALA A 6 -0.92 36.71 59.38
C ALA A 6 -0.07 35.98 58.31
N LEU A 7 1.24 35.85 58.53
CA LEU A 7 2.12 35.08 57.65
C LEU A 7 1.83 33.57 57.70
N LYS A 8 1.48 33.02 58.87
CA LYS A 8 1.08 31.61 59.00
C LYS A 8 -0.20 31.30 58.22
N THR A 9 -1.20 32.18 58.28
CA THR A 9 -2.44 32.01 57.50
C THR A 9 -2.16 32.03 55.99
N LYS A 10 -1.32 32.94 55.51
CA LYS A 10 -0.92 32.98 54.09
C LYS A 10 -0.15 31.73 53.64
N LEU A 11 0.67 31.16 54.51
CA LEU A 11 1.36 29.90 54.22
C LEU A 11 0.37 28.73 54.07
N GLN A 12 -0.66 28.67 54.92
CA GLN A 12 -1.72 27.67 54.81
C GLN A 12 -2.53 27.83 53.52
N GLU A 13 -2.86 29.05 53.12
CA GLU A 13 -3.52 29.32 51.83
C GLU A 13 -2.68 28.84 50.64
N ILE A 14 -1.36 29.07 50.67
CA ILE A 14 -0.43 28.58 49.64
C ILE A 14 -0.41 27.05 49.58
N GLU A 15 -0.42 26.37 50.73
CA GLU A 15 -0.45 24.91 50.78
C GLU A 15 -1.73 24.36 50.16
N ILE A 16 -2.89 24.94 50.47
CA ILE A 16 -4.18 24.58 49.88
C ILE A 16 -4.15 24.79 48.37
N MET A 17 -3.70 25.96 47.90
CA MET A 17 -3.60 26.26 46.46
C MET A 17 -2.65 25.29 45.73
N ARG A 18 -1.55 24.90 46.38
CA ARG A 18 -0.59 23.93 45.83
C ARG A 18 -1.21 22.55 45.70
N GLU A 19 -1.96 22.11 46.71
CA GLU A 19 -2.64 20.81 46.68
C GLU A 19 -3.72 20.77 45.60
N GLU A 20 -4.55 21.81 45.51
CA GLU A 20 -5.58 21.94 44.46
C GLU A 20 -4.97 21.96 43.06
N SER A 21 -3.91 22.73 42.86
CA SER A 21 -3.20 22.80 41.58
C SER A 21 -2.61 21.45 41.18
N SER A 22 -2.06 20.72 42.15
CA SER A 22 -1.52 19.36 41.93
C SER A 22 -2.62 18.36 41.54
N LYS A 23 -3.79 18.45 42.17
CA LYS A 23 -4.97 17.63 41.82
C LYS A 23 -5.43 17.93 40.39
N ARG A 24 -5.57 19.21 40.03
CA ARG A 24 -5.95 19.63 38.67
C ARG A 24 -4.96 19.14 37.61
N LEU A 25 -3.66 19.24 37.90
CA LEU A 25 -2.60 18.78 36.98
C LEU A 25 -2.69 17.26 36.73
N ARG A 26 -2.92 16.46 37.77
CA ARG A 26 -3.12 15.00 37.62
C ARG A 26 -4.34 14.67 36.76
N ILE A 27 -5.44 15.38 36.95
CA ILE A 27 -6.66 15.20 36.13
C ILE A 27 -6.39 15.52 34.66
N LEU A 28 -5.70 16.63 34.40
CA LEU A 28 -5.33 17.03 33.04
C LEU A 28 -4.42 16.00 32.37
N GLU A 29 -3.41 15.50 33.08
CA GLU A 29 -2.50 14.50 32.50
C GLU A 29 -3.21 13.17 32.23
N THR A 30 -4.12 12.76 33.11
CA THR A 30 -4.96 11.58 32.89
C THR A 30 -5.87 11.76 31.67
N LYS A 31 -6.50 12.93 31.53
CA LYS A 31 -7.35 13.25 30.37
C LYS A 31 -6.55 13.24 29.07
N LYS A 32 -5.36 13.85 29.07
CA LYS A 32 -4.45 13.86 27.93
C LYS A 32 -4.04 12.44 27.53
N GLN A 33 -3.60 11.61 28.48
CA GLN A 33 -3.22 10.22 28.19
C GLN A 33 -4.37 9.38 27.64
N ARG A 34 -5.60 9.63 28.11
CA ARG A 34 -6.80 8.97 27.58
C ARG A 34 -7.07 9.41 26.15
N GLN A 35 -7.01 10.72 25.86
CA GLN A 35 -7.23 11.25 24.52
C GLN A 35 -6.19 10.74 23.53
N ILE A 36 -4.93 10.65 23.92
CA ILE A 36 -3.86 10.06 23.08
C ILE A 36 -4.21 8.63 22.72
N ARG A 37 -4.55 7.78 23.71
CA ARG A 37 -4.95 6.38 23.46
C ARG A 37 -6.19 6.25 22.59
N GLU A 38 -7.19 7.12 22.77
CA GLU A 38 -8.39 7.13 21.92
C GLU A 38 -8.06 7.48 20.46
N ILE A 39 -7.12 8.41 20.25
CA ILE A 39 -6.66 8.80 18.92
C ILE A 39 -5.85 7.66 18.29
N GLU A 40 -4.88 7.10 19.00
CA GLU A 40 -4.06 5.96 18.54
C GLU A 40 -4.94 4.78 18.11
N ASN A 41 -5.93 4.41 18.94
CA ASN A 41 -6.87 3.33 18.61
C ASN A 41 -7.71 3.64 17.37
N ARG A 42 -8.09 4.90 17.15
CA ARG A 42 -8.83 5.29 15.93
C ARG A 42 -7.97 5.18 14.69
N PHE A 43 -6.70 5.60 14.77
CA PHE A 43 -5.76 5.47 13.66
C PHE A 43 -5.49 4.01 13.34
N PHE A 44 -5.21 3.19 14.35
CA PHE A 44 -5.00 1.75 14.18
C PHE A 44 -6.17 1.07 13.46
N LYS A 45 -7.40 1.36 13.90
CA LYS A 45 -8.60 0.84 13.22
C LYS A 45 -8.73 1.31 11.79
N LEU A 46 -8.43 2.57 11.51
CA LEU A 46 -8.48 3.11 10.15
C LEU A 46 -7.43 2.46 9.25
N GLU A 47 -6.24 2.18 9.78
CA GLU A 47 -5.22 1.41 9.08
C GLU A 47 -5.72 -0.02 8.78
N GLU A 48 -6.24 -0.73 9.76
CA GLU A 48 -6.71 -2.12 9.58
C GLU A 48 -7.96 -2.23 8.70
N GLU A 49 -8.94 -1.35 8.86
CA GLU A 49 -10.25 -1.47 8.22
C GLU A 49 -10.29 -0.81 6.84
N VAL A 50 -9.41 0.16 6.57
CA VAL A 50 -9.47 0.96 5.34
C VAL A 50 -8.18 0.87 4.55
N VAL A 51 -7.04 1.20 5.16
CA VAL A 51 -5.78 1.31 4.41
C VAL A 51 -5.26 -0.06 3.97
N ASN A 52 -5.21 -1.03 4.88
CA ASN A 52 -4.70 -2.37 4.58
C ASN A 52 -5.55 -3.09 3.54
N PRO A 53 -6.90 -3.10 3.60
CA PRO A 53 -7.73 -3.73 2.58
C PRO A 53 -7.58 -3.09 1.20
N ILE A 54 -7.50 -1.75 1.12
CA ILE A 54 -7.27 -1.06 -0.15
C ILE A 54 -5.90 -1.44 -0.71
N THR A 55 -4.85 -1.39 0.11
CA THR A 55 -3.47 -1.75 -0.31
C THR A 55 -3.40 -3.20 -0.78
N ASN A 56 -4.04 -4.12 -0.06
CA ASN A 56 -4.11 -5.53 -0.42
C ASN A 56 -4.84 -5.72 -1.75
N PHE A 57 -5.96 -5.02 -1.95
CA PHE A 57 -6.71 -5.07 -3.19
C PHE A 57 -5.89 -4.51 -4.37
N GLU A 58 -5.19 -3.39 -4.19
CA GLU A 58 -4.29 -2.83 -5.22
C GLU A 58 -3.17 -3.81 -5.58
N ILE A 59 -2.57 -4.48 -4.60
CA ILE A 59 -1.56 -5.52 -4.82
C ILE A 59 -2.16 -6.71 -5.57
N GLN A 60 -3.36 -7.17 -5.19
CA GLN A 60 -4.05 -8.27 -5.87
C GLN A 60 -4.37 -7.93 -7.33
N VAL A 61 -4.91 -6.74 -7.59
CA VAL A 61 -5.18 -6.27 -8.97
C VAL A 61 -3.89 -6.18 -9.76
N TYR A 62 -2.84 -5.58 -9.20
CA TYR A 62 -1.55 -5.45 -9.86
C TYR A 62 -0.94 -6.82 -10.19
N ASN A 63 -0.89 -7.75 -9.22
CA ASN A 63 -0.34 -9.08 -9.43
C ASN A 63 -1.18 -9.88 -10.43
N GLY A 64 -2.51 -9.77 -10.36
CA GLY A 64 -3.42 -10.40 -11.33
C GLY A 64 -3.18 -9.91 -12.76
N LEU A 65 -2.79 -8.65 -12.97
CA LEU A 65 -2.39 -8.15 -14.28
C LEU A 65 -1.05 -8.75 -14.75
N ILE A 66 -0.09 -8.96 -13.84
CA ILE A 66 1.19 -9.61 -14.16
C ILE A 66 0.98 -11.08 -14.52
N ASP A 67 0.16 -11.80 -13.75
CA ASP A 67 -0.19 -13.19 -14.02
C ASP A 67 -0.95 -13.31 -15.35
N SER A 68 -1.90 -12.41 -15.62
CA SER A 68 -2.60 -12.34 -16.90
C SER A 68 -1.66 -12.11 -18.09
N PHE A 69 -0.60 -11.33 -17.91
CA PHE A 69 0.40 -11.10 -18.96
C PHE A 69 1.19 -12.37 -19.24
N GLU A 70 1.60 -13.10 -18.20
CA GLU A 70 2.28 -14.38 -18.35
C GLU A 70 1.37 -15.41 -19.04
N ASP A 71 0.12 -15.51 -18.61
CA ASP A 71 -0.87 -16.41 -19.21
C ASP A 71 -1.03 -16.15 -20.70
N LEU A 72 -1.12 -14.88 -21.12
CA LEU A 72 -1.18 -14.52 -22.54
C LEU A 72 0.07 -15.03 -23.28
N VAL A 73 1.26 -14.80 -22.73
CA VAL A 73 2.52 -15.21 -23.37
C VAL A 73 2.59 -16.73 -23.52
N LEU A 74 2.20 -17.48 -22.49
CA LEU A 74 2.18 -18.95 -22.52
C LEU A 74 1.14 -19.48 -23.50
N GLN A 75 -0.09 -18.95 -23.47
CA GLN A 75 -1.16 -19.33 -24.38
C GLN A 75 -0.75 -19.11 -25.84
N GLU A 76 -0.12 -17.98 -26.14
CA GLU A 76 0.32 -17.67 -27.50
C GLU A 76 1.41 -18.64 -27.98
N ILE A 77 2.31 -19.07 -27.09
CA ILE A 77 3.32 -20.09 -27.42
C ILE A 77 2.67 -21.45 -27.65
N ASP A 78 1.69 -21.83 -26.84
CA ASP A 78 1.01 -23.12 -27.00
C ASP A 78 0.12 -23.17 -28.25
N LYS A 79 -0.48 -22.04 -28.64
CA LYS A 79 -1.17 -21.89 -29.93
C LYS A 79 -0.21 -22.11 -31.11
N LYS A 80 0.97 -21.48 -31.08
CA LYS A 80 2.02 -21.67 -32.12
C LYS A 80 2.56 -23.09 -32.23
N ARG A 81 2.58 -23.85 -31.13
CA ARG A 81 2.98 -25.26 -31.15
C ARG A 81 1.94 -26.16 -31.82
N SER A 82 0.70 -25.69 -31.89
CA SER A 82 -0.47 -26.44 -32.37
C SER A 82 -0.79 -26.12 -33.83
N ASP A 83 -0.68 -24.85 -34.24
CA ASP A 83 -0.94 -24.39 -35.60
C ASP A 83 0.34 -23.85 -36.25
N CYS A 84 0.77 -24.47 -37.35
CA CYS A 84 2.02 -24.18 -38.03
C CYS A 84 1.91 -22.90 -38.87
N GLU A 85 1.93 -21.72 -38.24
CA GLU A 85 2.25 -20.45 -38.88
C GLU A 85 2.65 -19.42 -37.81
N TYR A 86 3.77 -18.73 -38.02
CA TYR A 86 4.40 -17.77 -37.08
C TYR A 86 3.57 -16.48 -36.84
N CYS A 87 2.26 -16.53 -37.05
CA CYS A 87 1.36 -15.39 -36.93
C CYS A 87 0.96 -15.18 -35.47
N LEU A 88 1.13 -13.95 -34.98
CA LEU A 88 0.61 -13.53 -33.68
C LEU A 88 -0.92 -13.41 -33.77
N SER A 89 -1.61 -13.87 -32.72
CA SER A 89 -3.05 -13.71 -32.62
C SER A 89 -3.47 -12.25 -32.44
N ASP A 90 -4.64 -11.89 -32.95
CA ASP A 90 -5.26 -10.57 -32.72
C ASP A 90 -5.53 -10.29 -31.23
N GLU A 91 -5.57 -11.35 -30.41
CA GLU A 91 -5.68 -11.26 -28.95
C GLU A 91 -4.49 -10.52 -28.34
N VAL A 92 -3.27 -10.74 -28.85
CA VAL A 92 -2.06 -10.05 -28.35
C VAL A 92 -2.16 -8.54 -28.56
N ASN A 93 -2.61 -8.12 -29.74
CA ASN A 93 -2.78 -6.70 -30.06
C ASN A 93 -3.91 -6.07 -29.21
N THR A 94 -5.02 -6.80 -29.05
CA THR A 94 -6.16 -6.36 -28.23
C THR A 94 -5.75 -6.18 -26.77
N TYR A 95 -5.10 -7.19 -26.20
CA TYR A 95 -4.61 -7.18 -24.82
C TYR A 95 -3.61 -6.05 -24.57
N ARG A 96 -2.64 -5.89 -25.49
CA ARG A 96 -1.68 -4.78 -25.44
C ARG A 96 -2.38 -3.43 -25.37
N ASN A 97 -3.40 -3.21 -26.19
CA ASN A 97 -4.12 -1.92 -26.23
C ASN A 97 -4.95 -1.66 -24.97
N GLN A 98 -5.47 -2.70 -24.34
CA GLN A 98 -6.14 -2.61 -23.04
C GLN A 98 -5.13 -2.22 -21.94
N LEU A 99 -3.96 -2.87 -21.89
CA LEU A 99 -2.94 -2.60 -20.88
C LEU A 99 -2.33 -1.19 -20.96
N VAL A 100 -2.27 -0.58 -22.16
CA VAL A 100 -1.80 0.81 -22.31
C VAL A 100 -2.65 1.81 -21.52
N GLN A 101 -3.92 1.48 -21.28
CA GLN A 101 -4.84 2.33 -20.51
C GLN A 101 -4.69 2.12 -19.00
N VAL A 102 -4.01 1.06 -18.58
CA VAL A 102 -3.82 0.72 -17.16
C VAL A 102 -2.55 1.38 -16.65
N GLU A 103 -2.70 2.52 -15.97
CA GLU A 103 -1.58 3.36 -15.53
C GLU A 103 -0.57 2.63 -14.64
N ILE A 104 -1.06 1.74 -13.78
CA ILE A 104 -0.22 0.97 -12.84
C ILE A 104 0.60 -0.13 -13.52
N PHE A 105 0.28 -0.49 -14.76
CA PHE A 105 0.92 -1.63 -15.42
C PHE A 105 2.33 -1.27 -15.95
N PRO A 106 3.32 -2.18 -15.84
CA PRO A 106 4.68 -1.88 -16.28
C PRO A 106 4.78 -1.58 -17.79
N LYS A 107 5.12 -0.33 -18.11
CA LYS A 107 5.34 0.13 -19.50
C LYS A 107 6.42 -0.66 -20.24
N GLU A 108 7.39 -1.23 -19.51
CA GLU A 108 8.42 -2.10 -20.09
C GLU A 108 7.81 -3.37 -20.70
N LEU A 109 6.80 -3.96 -20.05
CA LEU A 109 6.14 -5.18 -20.54
C LEU A 109 5.29 -4.88 -21.79
N ILE A 110 4.62 -3.72 -21.81
CA ILE A 110 3.94 -3.21 -23.01
C ILE A 110 4.94 -3.04 -24.16
N ALA A 111 6.09 -2.40 -23.90
CA ALA A 111 7.12 -2.20 -24.92
C ALA A 111 7.69 -3.52 -25.45
N ARG A 112 7.70 -4.60 -24.64
CA ARG A 112 8.08 -5.94 -25.11
C ARG A 112 7.04 -6.50 -26.09
N LEU A 113 5.75 -6.33 -25.80
CA LEU A 113 4.68 -6.69 -26.76
C LEU A 113 4.76 -5.85 -28.04
N ASP A 114 5.09 -4.56 -27.95
CA ASP A 114 5.30 -3.70 -29.13
C ASP A 114 6.42 -4.22 -30.04
N GLN A 115 7.50 -4.73 -29.44
CA GLN A 115 8.61 -5.33 -30.19
C GLN A 115 8.19 -6.64 -30.86
N VAL A 116 7.32 -7.41 -30.21
CA VAL A 116 6.77 -8.65 -30.78
C VAL A 116 5.83 -8.34 -31.95
N LEU A 117 4.88 -7.41 -31.78
CA LEU A 117 3.96 -6.96 -32.83
C LEU A 117 4.70 -6.32 -34.02
N ALA A 118 5.84 -5.66 -33.78
CA ALA A 118 6.68 -5.10 -34.83
C ALA A 118 7.59 -6.13 -35.53
N GLY A 119 7.51 -7.42 -35.17
CA GLY A 119 8.35 -8.49 -35.71
C GLY A 119 9.83 -8.41 -35.32
N LYS A 120 10.17 -7.60 -34.30
CA LYS A 120 11.56 -7.43 -33.81
C LYS A 120 11.94 -8.48 -32.77
N LYS A 121 10.95 -9.09 -32.14
CA LYS A 121 11.08 -10.17 -31.15
C LYS A 121 9.98 -11.20 -31.34
N THR A 122 10.18 -12.34 -30.73
CA THR A 122 9.20 -13.43 -30.67
C THR A 122 8.54 -13.48 -29.28
N MET A 123 7.43 -14.18 -29.15
CA MET A 123 6.81 -14.41 -27.83
C MET A 123 7.71 -15.28 -26.96
N GLU A 124 8.46 -16.17 -27.59
CA GLU A 124 9.45 -17.06 -27.00
C GLU A 124 10.55 -16.24 -26.27
N ASP A 125 11.00 -15.13 -26.87
CA ASP A 125 11.96 -14.20 -26.22
C ASP A 125 11.41 -13.60 -24.91
N ILE A 126 10.09 -13.41 -24.82
CA ILE A 126 9.42 -12.96 -23.60
C ILE A 126 9.28 -14.14 -22.62
N ALA A 127 8.88 -15.31 -23.11
CA ALA A 127 8.66 -16.50 -22.30
C ALA A 127 9.90 -16.95 -21.53
N TYR A 128 11.07 -16.91 -22.17
CA TYR A 128 12.34 -17.22 -21.52
C TYR A 128 12.66 -16.31 -20.32
N LYS A 129 11.97 -15.16 -20.20
CA LYS A 129 12.16 -14.18 -19.13
C LYS A 129 10.98 -14.08 -18.17
N LEU A 130 9.97 -14.95 -18.27
CA LEU A 130 8.79 -14.88 -17.40
C LEU A 130 9.15 -15.05 -15.93
N GLY A 131 10.13 -15.91 -15.60
CA GLY A 131 10.65 -16.04 -14.24
C GLY A 131 11.19 -14.72 -13.68
N ASP A 132 12.10 -14.08 -14.42
CA ASP A 132 12.67 -12.78 -14.04
C ASP A 132 11.60 -11.68 -13.97
N ILE A 133 10.61 -11.71 -14.87
CA ILE A 133 9.49 -10.76 -14.89
C ILE A 133 8.65 -10.92 -13.63
N LYS A 134 8.30 -12.15 -13.24
CA LYS A 134 7.57 -12.42 -12.01
C LYS A 134 8.32 -11.95 -10.78
N GLU A 135 9.60 -12.31 -10.67
CA GLU A 135 10.43 -11.90 -9.54
C GLU A 135 10.55 -10.37 -9.44
N LYS A 136 10.65 -9.69 -10.59
CA LYS A 136 10.78 -8.23 -10.64
C LYS A 136 9.48 -7.51 -10.28
N TYR A 137 8.34 -8.03 -10.70
CA TYR A 137 7.08 -7.27 -10.68
C TYR A 137 6.08 -7.74 -9.63
N ILE A 138 6.01 -9.04 -9.29
CA ILE A 138 5.05 -9.48 -8.27
C ILE A 138 5.35 -8.79 -6.93
N LYS A 139 4.30 -8.19 -6.36
CA LYS A 139 4.38 -7.51 -5.07
C LYS A 139 3.98 -8.47 -3.95
N PRO A 140 4.72 -8.51 -2.83
CA PRO A 140 4.31 -9.29 -1.67
C PRO A 140 3.05 -8.67 -1.05
N LEU A 141 2.16 -9.53 -0.54
CA LEU A 141 1.07 -9.08 0.32
C LEU A 141 1.66 -8.73 1.71
N PRO A 142 1.26 -7.60 2.30
CA PRO A 142 1.68 -7.20 3.65
C PRO A 142 1.09 -8.10 4.75
#